data_AF-A0A3P7R8L8-F1
#
_entry.id   AF-A0A3P7R8L8-F1
#
_cell.length_a   1.000
_cell.length_b   1.000
_cell.length_c   1.000
_cell.angle_alpha   90.00
_cell.angle_beta   90.00
_cell.angle_gamma   90.00
#
_symmetry.space_group_name_H-M   'P 1'
#
loop_
_entity.id
_entity.type
_entity.pdbx_description
1 polymer ?
#
loop_
_entity_poly.entity_id
_entity_poly.type
_entity_poly.pdbx_seq_one_letter_code
_entity_poly.pdbx_strand_id
1 'polypeptide(L)'
;MLPHNASFAGSGTSIVRLNAADQQEIIVVGLPYASSGSSKADRGAIMVYCTPTQSIQSEDQEARMKMPNETLRAPPNAFFFGYALSAVGDIDGDGID
;
A
#
# COMPACT_ATOMS: atom_id res chain seq x y z
N MET A 1 -1.08 -12.92 -4.59
CA MET A 1 -1.40 -13.87 -3.52
C MET A 1 -1.55 -13.06 -2.24
N LEU A 2 -2.77 -12.87 -1.73
CA LEU A 2 -2.98 -12.11 -0.49
C LEU A 2 -2.29 -12.86 0.67
N PRO A 3 -1.55 -12.19 1.58
CA PRO A 3 -0.97 -12.86 2.73
C PRO A 3 -2.08 -13.56 3.52
N HIS A 4 -1.77 -14.78 3.97
CA HIS A 4 -2.65 -15.68 4.70
C HIS A 4 -3.07 -15.06 6.05
N ASN A 5 -4.03 -14.13 6.04
CA ASN A 5 -4.74 -13.50 7.19
C ASN A 5 -5.24 -12.06 6.92
N ALA A 6 -5.25 -11.54 5.68
CA ALA A 6 -5.65 -10.15 5.40
C ALA A 6 -7.01 -9.73 6.02
N SER A 7 -7.94 -10.66 6.22
CA SER A 7 -9.22 -10.44 6.92
C SER A 7 -9.06 -10.07 8.41
N PHE A 8 -8.14 -10.71 9.13
CA PHE A 8 -7.87 -10.42 10.55
C PHE A 8 -6.81 -9.33 10.79
N ALA A 9 -6.15 -8.87 9.72
CA ALA A 9 -5.13 -7.82 9.79
C ALA A 9 -5.72 -6.38 9.77
N GLY A 10 -7.05 -6.24 9.67
CA GLY A 10 -7.71 -4.94 9.54
C GLY A 10 -7.50 -4.29 8.17
N SER A 11 -7.36 -5.09 7.11
CA SER A 11 -7.18 -4.55 5.75
C SER A 11 -8.31 -3.59 5.39
N GLY A 12 -7.97 -2.39 4.92
CA GLY A 12 -8.95 -1.37 4.56
C GLY A 12 -9.42 -0.50 5.73
N THR A 13 -8.81 -0.61 6.92
CA THR A 13 -9.08 0.31 8.04
C THR A 13 -8.80 1.76 7.67
N SER A 14 -7.80 1.99 6.81
CA SER A 14 -7.53 3.27 6.18
C SER A 14 -7.13 3.05 4.72
N ILE A 15 -7.49 4.00 3.84
CA ILE A 15 -7.17 3.96 2.42
C ILE A 15 -6.85 5.39 1.97
N VAL A 16 -5.74 5.57 1.25
CA VAL A 16 -5.41 6.82 0.55
C VAL A 16 -5.03 6.55 -0.89
N ARG A 17 -5.26 7.55 -1.74
CA ARG A 17 -4.87 7.58 -3.15
C ARG A 17 -3.80 8.67 -3.29
N LEU A 18 -2.68 8.32 -3.88
CA LEU A 18 -1.58 9.22 -4.24
C LEU A 18 -1.47 9.26 -5.76
N ASN A 19 -1.09 10.41 -6.31
CA ASN A 19 -0.83 10.56 -7.73
C ASN A 19 0.69 10.59 -7.94
N ALA A 20 1.17 9.78 -8.88
CA ALA A 20 2.55 9.86 -9.36
C ALA A 20 2.63 10.70 -10.64
N ALA A 21 3.85 11.15 -10.96
CA ALA A 21 4.14 12.10 -12.04
C ALA A 21 3.68 11.66 -13.46
N ASP A 22 3.38 10.39 -13.67
CA ASP A 22 2.97 9.80 -14.96
C ASP A 22 1.46 9.52 -15.07
N GLN A 23 0.62 10.12 -14.20
CA GLN A 23 -0.80 9.76 -14.05
C GLN A 23 -1.03 8.34 -13.53
N GLN A 24 0.00 7.68 -13.00
CA GLN A 24 -0.16 6.46 -12.24
C GLN A 24 -0.80 6.77 -10.89
N GLU A 25 -1.80 5.98 -10.52
CA GLU A 25 -2.40 6.07 -9.20
C GLU A 25 -1.76 5.04 -8.28
N ILE A 26 -1.42 5.47 -7.07
CA ILE A 26 -0.97 4.58 -6.01
C ILE A 26 -2.06 4.54 -4.95
N ILE A 27 -2.58 3.36 -4.66
CA ILE A 27 -3.54 3.12 -3.58
C ILE A 27 -2.78 2.49 -2.42
N VAL A 28 -2.78 3.17 -1.28
CA VAL A 28 -2.19 2.66 -0.04
C VAL A 28 -3.31 2.21 0.89
N VAL A 29 -3.24 0.97 1.35
CA VAL A 29 -4.24 0.35 2.22
C VAL A 29 -3.60 0.01 3.56
N GLY A 30 -4.24 0.43 4.64
CA GLY A 30 -3.82 0.14 6.01
C GLY A 30 -4.16 -1.28 6.48
N LEU A 31 -3.25 -1.89 7.23
CA LEU A 31 -3.39 -3.19 7.90
C LEU A 31 -2.91 -3.08 9.36
N PRO A 32 -3.59 -2.30 10.23
CA PRO A 32 -3.11 -2.00 11.57
C PRO A 32 -2.94 -3.23 12.47
N TYR A 33 -3.65 -4.32 12.20
CA TYR A 33 -3.56 -5.56 12.98
C TYR A 33 -2.70 -6.61 12.30
N ALA A 34 -1.89 -6.22 11.31
CA ALA A 34 -0.95 -7.15 10.68
C ALA A 34 0.06 -7.67 11.72
N SER A 35 0.05 -8.99 11.90
CA SER A 35 0.87 -9.64 12.92
C SER A 35 2.36 -9.46 12.67
N SER A 36 3.07 -9.25 13.77
CA SER A 36 4.53 -9.19 13.84
C SER A 36 5.20 -10.56 14.00
N GLY A 37 4.43 -11.64 14.16
CA GLY A 37 4.94 -12.97 14.50
C GLY A 37 5.46 -13.09 15.94
N SER A 38 5.13 -12.13 16.82
CA SER A 38 5.53 -12.11 18.24
C SER A 38 4.32 -12.05 19.17
N SER A 39 4.52 -12.27 20.48
CA SER A 39 3.48 -12.15 21.52
C SER A 39 3.14 -10.72 21.93
N LYS A 40 3.73 -9.71 21.27
CA LYS A 40 3.41 -8.30 21.48
C LYS A 40 2.20 -7.89 20.63
N ALA A 41 1.58 -6.75 20.96
CA ALA A 41 0.53 -6.16 20.14
C ALA A 41 0.96 -6.01 18.67
N ASP A 42 -0.01 -6.08 17.76
CA ASP A 42 0.26 -6.08 16.33
C ASP A 42 0.96 -4.78 15.90
N ARG A 43 2.06 -4.95 15.14
CA ARG A 43 2.87 -3.83 14.68
C ARG A 43 2.20 -3.07 13.56
N GLY A 44 1.32 -3.74 12.81
CA GLY A 44 0.66 -3.19 11.64
C GLY A 44 1.55 -3.15 10.40
N ALA A 45 0.92 -2.86 9.27
CA ALA A 45 1.54 -2.76 7.96
C ALA A 45 0.71 -1.83 7.06
N ILE A 46 1.28 -1.48 5.92
CA ILE A 46 0.53 -0.95 4.77
C ILE A 46 0.76 -1.84 3.56
N MET A 47 -0.21 -1.84 2.66
CA MET A 47 -0.10 -2.45 1.36
C MET A 47 -0.17 -1.36 0.31
N VAL A 48 0.81 -1.37 -0.61
CA VAL A 48 0.89 -0.40 -1.70
C VAL A 48 0.43 -1.09 -2.98
N TYR A 49 -0.53 -0.50 -3.67
CA TYR A 49 -1.02 -0.94 -4.97
C TYR A 49 -0.77 0.15 -6.00
N CYS A 50 0.10 -0.12 -6.96
CA CYS A 50 0.26 0.77 -8.11
C CYS A 50 -0.72 0.33 -9.21
N THR A 51 -1.62 1.22 -9.63
CA THR A 51 -2.44 0.97 -10.82
C THR A 51 -1.54 1.04 -12.06
N PRO A 52 -1.82 0.29 -13.14
CA PRO A 52 -1.11 0.49 -14.39
C PRO A 52 -1.50 1.84 -14.98
N THR A 53 -0.50 2.61 -15.40
CA THR A 53 -0.68 3.79 -16.25
C THR A 53 -1.49 3.37 -17.48
N GLN A 54 -2.54 4.10 -17.85
CA GLN A 54 -3.33 3.77 -19.05
C GLN A 54 -2.56 4.10 -20.33
N SER A 55 -1.43 3.43 -20.58
CA SER A 55 -0.84 3.36 -21.92
C SER A 55 -1.46 2.18 -22.65
N ILE A 56 -2.55 2.43 -23.37
CA ILE A 56 -2.91 1.54 -24.48
C ILE A 56 -1.72 1.60 -25.45
N GLN A 57 -1.01 0.48 -25.65
CA GLN A 57 -0.39 0.01 -26.90
C GLN A 57 0.72 -1.02 -26.59
N SER A 58 0.36 -2.30 -26.51
CA SER A 58 1.04 -3.45 -27.13
C SER A 58 0.61 -4.76 -26.45
N GLU A 59 0.58 -5.83 -27.24
CA GLU A 59 -0.11 -7.11 -26.99
C GLU A 59 0.53 -8.02 -25.90
N ASP A 60 1.46 -7.50 -25.09
CA ASP A 60 2.13 -8.28 -24.04
C ASP A 60 1.31 -8.27 -22.74
N GLN A 61 0.28 -9.12 -22.72
CA GLN A 61 -0.64 -9.32 -21.61
C GLN A 61 0.04 -9.83 -20.32
N GLU A 62 1.24 -10.41 -20.39
CA GLU A 62 1.99 -10.86 -19.21
C GLU A 62 2.83 -9.76 -18.55
N ALA A 63 3.11 -8.67 -19.28
CA ALA A 63 3.69 -7.44 -18.72
C ALA A 63 2.63 -6.53 -18.10
N ARG A 64 1.34 -6.74 -18.43
CA ARG A 64 0.22 -6.14 -17.70
C ARG A 64 0.17 -6.75 -16.30
N MET A 65 0.54 -5.93 -15.31
CA MET A 65 0.10 -6.09 -13.93
C MET A 65 0.74 -7.25 -13.13
N LYS A 66 2.07 -7.37 -13.12
CA LYS A 66 2.72 -7.79 -11.86
C LYS A 66 2.81 -6.57 -10.96
N MET A 67 1.66 -6.14 -10.41
CA MET A 67 1.64 -5.09 -9.39
C MET A 67 2.61 -5.51 -8.28
N PRO A 68 3.56 -4.66 -7.86
CA PRO A 68 4.24 -4.89 -6.61
C PRO A 68 3.20 -4.71 -5.50
N ASN A 69 2.51 -5.80 -5.13
CA ASN A 69 1.73 -5.86 -3.90
C ASN A 69 2.73 -5.96 -2.75
N GLU A 70 3.46 -4.88 -2.50
CA GLU A 70 4.40 -4.84 -1.42
C GLU A 70 3.66 -4.56 -0.12
N THR A 71 3.88 -5.44 0.86
CA THR A 71 3.43 -5.19 2.23
C THR A 71 4.60 -4.59 3.00
N LEU A 72 4.54 -3.29 3.24
CA LEU A 72 5.54 -2.59 4.04
C LEU A 72 5.19 -2.76 5.52
N ARG A 73 6.06 -3.45 6.24
CA ARG A 73 5.89 -3.74 7.66
C ARG A 73 6.43 -2.59 8.51
N ALA A 74 5.74 -2.31 9.61
CA ALA A 74 6.16 -1.26 10.52
C ALA A 74 7.54 -1.54 11.15
N PRO A 75 8.27 -0.52 11.63
CA PRO A 75 9.52 -0.69 12.39
C PRO A 75 9.39 -1.47 13.72
N PRO A 76 10.50 -1.94 14.34
CA PRO A 76 10.52 -2.84 15.51
C PRO A 76 9.74 -2.44 16.77
N ASN A 77 9.24 -1.22 16.90
CA ASN A 77 8.50 -0.74 18.08
C ASN A 77 7.22 0.03 17.73
N ALA A 78 6.76 -0.03 16.48
CA ALA A 78 5.49 0.57 16.09
C ALA A 78 4.32 -0.30 16.53
N PHE A 79 3.16 0.33 16.76
CA PHE A 79 1.90 -0.34 17.04
C PHE A 79 0.85 0.23 16.11
N PHE A 80 0.01 -0.64 15.55
CA PHE A 80 -1.09 -0.24 14.68
C PHE A 80 -0.66 0.63 13.48
N PHE A 81 0.51 0.40 12.91
CA PHE A 81 0.95 1.11 11.72
C PHE A 81 -0.03 0.87 10.56
N GLY A 82 -0.40 1.94 9.86
CA GLY A 82 -1.47 1.90 8.86
C GLY A 82 -2.89 2.03 9.46
N TYR A 83 -3.05 2.34 10.75
CA TYR A 83 -4.40 2.58 11.33
C TYR A 83 -5.07 3.82 10.72
N ALA A 84 -4.31 4.90 10.55
CA ALA A 84 -4.76 6.12 9.90
C ALA A 84 -3.74 6.52 8.85
N LEU A 85 -4.23 6.88 7.65
CA LEU A 85 -3.43 7.36 6.53
C LEU A 85 -4.05 8.68 6.06
N SER A 86 -3.19 9.61 5.65
CA SER A 86 -3.61 10.87 5.05
C SER A 86 -2.64 11.20 3.92
N ALA A 87 -3.19 11.48 2.74
CA ALA A 87 -2.43 12.08 1.65
C ALA A 87 -2.31 13.57 1.93
N VAL A 88 -1.08 14.05 2.12
CA VAL A 88 -0.78 15.46 2.38
C VAL A 88 -0.50 16.24 1.10
N GLY A 89 -0.39 15.54 -0.03
CA GLY A 89 -0.04 16.08 -1.33
C GLY A 89 1.47 16.26 -1.50
N ASP A 90 1.85 16.70 -2.69
CA ASP A 90 3.21 17.08 -3.06
C ASP A 90 3.76 18.21 -2.15
N ILE A 91 4.60 17.85 -1.17
CA ILE A 91 5.20 18.78 -0.21
C ILE A 91 6.50 19.39 -0.72
N ASP A 92 7.26 18.68 -1.56
CA ASP A 92 8.58 19.12 -2.01
C ASP A 92 8.59 19.73 -3.42
N GLY A 93 7.46 19.71 -4.11
CA GLY A 93 7.21 20.37 -5.38
C GLY A 93 7.73 19.61 -6.59
N ASP A 94 7.94 18.29 -6.47
CA ASP A 94 8.46 17.45 -7.54
C ASP A 94 7.37 16.91 -8.49
N GLY A 95 6.10 17.15 -8.16
CA GLY A 95 4.93 16.69 -8.91
C GLY A 95 4.42 15.31 -8.50
N ILE A 96 4.83 14.78 -7.33
CA ILE A 96 4.41 13.49 -6.77
C ILE A 96 3.77 13.71 -5.38
N ASP A 97 2.63 13.06 -5.13
CA ASP A 97 1.91 13.10 -3.83
C ASP A 97 2.31 12.00 -2.83
#